data_AF-M8A9E6-F1
#
_entry.id   AF-M8A9E6-F1
#
_cell.length_a   1.000
_cell.length_b   1.000
_cell.length_c   1.000
_cell.angle_alpha   90.00
_cell.angle_beta   90.00
_cell.angle_gamma   90.00
#
_symmetry.space_group_name_H-M   'P 1'
#
loop_
_entity.id
_entity.type
_entity.pdbx_description
1 polymer ?
#
loop_
_entity_poly.entity_id
_entity_poly.type
_entity_poly.pdbx_seq_one_letter_code
_entity_poly.pdbx_strand_id
1 'polypeptide(L)'
;MNFFGNMVLWAFPRLQVRDLLSSSYGSVVDTICEAVAHIDGEYVQSFVDFGGVTDINGVELIATAAPPGSMFCPDAEVDSWLGFNFHQLDFGTGAPAALLPPDLPVEGLMLFVPSHQAKGGVDLFMAVADEHLTGFKQICYSLD
;
A
#
# COMPACT_ATOMS: atom_id res chain seq x y z
N MET A 1 -19.20 16.74 -11.46
CA MET A 1 -19.18 15.38 -12.05
C MET A 1 -18.25 14.55 -11.19
N ASN A 2 -18.65 13.33 -10.83
CA ASN A 2 -17.78 12.42 -10.10
C ASN A 2 -17.01 11.60 -11.12
N PHE A 3 -15.68 11.54 -11.00
CA PHE A 3 -14.83 10.73 -11.87
C PHE A 3 -15.09 9.23 -11.61
N PHE A 4 -15.15 8.43 -12.67
CA PHE A 4 -15.28 6.97 -12.61
C PHE A 4 -14.16 6.35 -13.44
N GLY A 5 -13.17 5.80 -12.75
CA GLY A 5 -11.95 5.24 -13.34
C GLY A 5 -10.86 5.05 -12.29
N ASN A 6 -9.69 4.60 -12.72
CA ASN A 6 -8.52 4.49 -11.84
C ASN A 6 -7.75 5.80 -11.80
N MET A 7 -7.44 6.27 -10.60
CA MET A 7 -6.50 7.36 -10.35
C MET A 7 -5.59 6.93 -9.20
N VAL A 8 -4.77 5.92 -9.49
CA VAL A 8 -3.88 5.26 -8.53
C VAL A 8 -2.48 5.28 -9.10
N LEU A 9 -1.55 5.81 -8.31
CA LEU A 9 -0.11 5.88 -8.57
C LEU A 9 0.60 5.47 -7.28
N TRP A 10 1.82 4.96 -7.41
CA TRP A 10 2.62 4.51 -6.28
C TRP A 10 3.72 5.53 -5.98
N ALA A 11 3.89 5.83 -4.69
CA ALA A 11 5.12 6.41 -4.18
C ALA A 11 6.10 5.28 -3.85
N PHE A 12 7.39 5.47 -4.16
CA PHE A 12 8.43 4.47 -3.93
C PHE A 12 9.52 5.02 -2.99
N PRO A 13 9.25 5.16 -1.67
CA PRO A 13 10.29 5.49 -0.71
C PRO A 13 11.34 4.36 -0.70
N ARG A 14 12.62 4.73 -0.70
CA ARG A 14 13.74 3.77 -0.76
C ARG A 14 14.78 4.07 0.31
N LEU A 15 15.10 3.05 1.09
CA LEU A 15 16.15 3.08 2.12
C LEU A 15 17.01 1.83 1.99
N GLN A 16 18.30 1.93 2.29
CA GLN A 16 19.11 0.72 2.45
C GLN A 16 18.69 0.03 3.75
N VAL A 17 18.62 -1.30 3.76
CA VAL A 17 18.23 -2.08 4.95
C VAL A 17 19.06 -1.69 6.18
N ARG A 18 20.37 -1.46 6.01
CA ARG A 18 21.25 -1.02 7.11
C ARG A 18 20.85 0.33 7.71
N ASP A 19 20.37 1.25 6.88
CA ASP A 19 19.98 2.59 7.29
C ASP A 19 18.58 2.52 7.92
N LEU A 20 17.67 1.73 7.35
CA LEU A 20 16.35 1.45 7.93
C LEU A 20 16.46 0.88 9.35
N LEU A 21 17.30 -0.13 9.55
CA LEU A 21 17.48 -0.80 10.86
C LEU A 21 18.18 0.07 11.90
N SER A 22 18.84 1.15 11.49
CA SER A 22 19.52 2.09 12.40
C SER A 22 18.81 3.45 12.53
N SER A 23 17.74 3.66 11.75
CA SER A 23 16.95 4.89 11.75
C SER A 23 15.92 4.92 12.87
N SER A 24 15.57 6.11 13.34
CA SER A 24 14.38 6.29 14.16
C SER A 24 13.11 6.17 13.30
N TYR A 25 11.99 5.82 13.92
CA TYR A 25 10.69 5.82 13.23
C TYR A 25 10.39 7.16 12.53
N GLY A 26 10.72 8.28 13.18
CA GLY A 26 10.55 9.61 12.59
C GLY A 26 11.28 9.77 11.25
N SER A 27 12.54 9.34 11.16
CA SER A 27 13.31 9.41 9.92
C SER A 27 12.73 8.52 8.80
N VAL A 28 12.19 7.35 9.16
CA VAL A 28 11.53 6.45 8.20
C VAL A 28 10.23 7.07 7.71
N VAL A 29 9.43 7.64 8.62
CA VAL A 29 8.20 8.35 8.30
C VAL A 29 8.48 9.55 7.38
N ASP A 30 9.50 10.34 7.68
CA ASP A 30 9.90 11.48 6.83
C ASP A 30 10.20 11.02 5.40
N THR A 31 10.94 9.91 5.24
CA THR A 31 11.25 9.35 3.91
C THR A 31 9.99 8.94 3.15
N ILE A 32 9.00 8.34 3.83
CA ILE A 32 7.71 7.98 3.23
C ILE A 32 6.94 9.24 2.84
N CYS A 33 6.86 10.22 3.73
CA CYS A 33 6.17 11.49 3.49
C CYS A 33 6.78 12.27 2.32
N GLU A 34 8.10 12.33 2.21
CA GLU A 34 8.81 12.95 1.09
C GLU A 34 8.48 12.24 -0.24
N ALA A 35 8.54 10.90 -0.28
CA ALA A 35 8.21 10.14 -1.47
C ALA A 35 6.75 10.34 -1.91
N VAL A 36 5.81 10.41 -0.96
CA VAL A 36 4.40 10.69 -1.24
C VAL A 36 4.21 12.13 -1.73
N ALA A 37 4.89 13.10 -1.13
CA ALA A 37 4.81 14.51 -1.53
C ALA A 37 5.30 14.75 -2.97
N HIS A 38 6.20 13.91 -3.47
CA HIS A 38 6.64 13.94 -4.87
C HIS A 38 5.60 13.43 -5.88
N ILE A 39 4.53 12.77 -5.44
CA ILE A 39 3.42 12.37 -6.31
C ILE A 39 2.43 13.53 -6.42
N ASP A 40 2.90 14.65 -6.97
CA ASP A 40 2.12 15.86 -7.17
C ASP A 40 1.47 15.91 -8.57
N GLY A 41 0.81 17.03 -8.88
CA GLY A 41 0.16 17.21 -10.17
C GLY A 41 1.13 17.20 -11.37
N GLU A 42 2.36 17.65 -11.19
CA GLU A 42 3.38 17.65 -12.26
C GLU A 42 3.86 16.22 -12.53
N TYR A 43 4.08 15.43 -11.47
CA TYR A 43 4.43 14.02 -11.60
C TYR A 43 3.30 13.21 -12.26
N VAL A 44 2.05 13.43 -11.85
CA VAL A 44 0.87 12.77 -12.45
C VAL A 44 0.79 13.09 -13.94
N GLN A 45 0.97 14.36 -14.33
CA GLN A 45 0.96 14.75 -15.74
C GLN A 45 2.14 14.11 -16.50
N SER A 46 3.33 14.09 -15.91
CA SER A 46 4.50 13.43 -16.50
C SER A 46 4.28 11.94 -16.73
N PHE A 47 3.57 11.24 -15.83
CA PHE A 47 3.25 9.82 -16.00
C PHE A 47 2.30 9.61 -17.20
N VAL A 48 1.29 10.46 -17.34
CA VAL A 48 0.36 10.42 -18.50
C VAL A 48 1.12 10.69 -19.80
N ASP A 49 1.98 11.71 -19.81
CA ASP A 49 2.77 12.08 -20.99
C ASP A 49 3.74 10.97 -21.39
N PHE A 50 4.37 10.31 -20.40
CA PHE A 50 5.23 9.15 -20.64
C PHE A 50 4.46 8.02 -21.37
N GLY A 51 3.25 7.70 -20.91
CA GLY A 51 2.37 6.74 -21.57
C GLY A 51 2.05 7.15 -23.02
N GLY A 52 1.72 8.42 -23.24
CA GLY A 52 1.45 8.95 -24.58
C GLY A 52 2.66 8.85 -25.53
N VAL A 53 3.86 9.17 -25.04
CA VAL A 53 5.10 9.03 -25.83
C VAL A 53 5.40 7.58 -26.17
N THR A 54 5.19 6.65 -25.23
CA THR A 54 5.41 5.22 -25.48
C THR A 54 4.48 4.66 -26.54
N ASP A 55 3.21 5.07 -26.53
CA ASP A 55 2.20 4.66 -27.52
C ASP A 55 2.57 5.18 -28.93
N ILE A 56 2.96 6.46 -29.04
CA ILE A 56 3.44 7.05 -30.31
C ILE A 56 4.64 6.30 -30.87
N ASN A 57 5.54 5.85 -30.00
CA ASN A 57 6.75 5.13 -30.39
C ASN A 57 6.54 3.62 -30.58
N GLY A 58 5.31 3.12 -30.38
CA GLY A 58 4.99 1.69 -30.49
C GLY A 58 5.68 0.83 -29.44
N VAL A 59 6.02 1.39 -28.28
CA VAL A 59 6.63 0.67 -27.16
C VAL A 59 5.51 0.09 -26.30
N GLU A 60 5.45 -1.24 -26.22
CA GLU A 60 4.51 -1.92 -25.34
C GLU A 60 4.98 -1.82 -23.88
N LEU A 61 4.23 -1.08 -23.06
CA LEU A 61 4.44 -1.03 -21.62
C LEU A 61 3.80 -2.25 -20.95
N ILE A 62 4.52 -2.82 -19.99
CA ILE A 62 4.04 -3.93 -19.17
C ILE A 62 3.78 -3.39 -17.76
N ALA A 63 2.68 -3.82 -17.15
CA ALA A 63 2.38 -3.48 -15.77
C ALA A 63 3.48 -3.99 -14.83
N THR A 64 3.89 -3.17 -13.87
CA THR A 64 4.90 -3.52 -12.86
C THR A 64 4.32 -4.26 -11.65
N ALA A 65 3.00 -4.49 -11.64
CA ALA A 65 2.32 -5.19 -10.56
C ALA A 65 2.82 -6.64 -10.45
N ALA A 66 3.07 -7.08 -9.23
CA ALA A 66 3.60 -8.41 -8.97
C ALA A 66 2.55 -9.50 -9.27
N PRO A 67 2.93 -10.60 -9.96
CA PRO A 67 2.00 -11.69 -10.22
C PRO A 67 1.69 -12.49 -8.94
N PRO A 68 0.51 -13.12 -8.83
CA PRO A 68 0.20 -14.05 -7.73
C PRO A 68 1.27 -15.13 -7.54
N GLY A 69 1.59 -15.45 -6.28
CA GLY A 69 2.60 -16.43 -5.91
C GLY A 69 4.05 -15.90 -5.96
N SER A 70 4.24 -14.60 -6.18
CA SER A 70 5.54 -13.94 -6.10
C SER A 70 5.81 -13.33 -4.71
N MET A 71 6.99 -12.73 -4.57
CA MET A 71 7.52 -12.20 -3.32
C MET A 71 8.14 -10.83 -3.60
N PHE A 72 7.78 -9.80 -2.83
CA PHE A 72 8.36 -8.47 -2.97
C PHE A 72 9.78 -8.39 -2.39
N CYS A 73 10.13 -9.26 -1.43
CA CYS A 73 11.40 -9.21 -0.71
C CYS A 73 12.60 -8.92 -1.63
N PRO A 74 13.41 -7.88 -1.32
CA PRO A 74 13.45 -7.12 -0.07
C PRO A 74 12.46 -5.94 0.04
N ASP A 75 11.63 -5.71 -0.97
CA ASP A 75 10.62 -4.64 -0.99
C ASP A 75 9.32 -5.07 -0.28
N ALA A 76 8.38 -4.13 -0.14
CA ALA A 76 7.02 -4.37 0.35
C ALA A 76 6.04 -3.43 -0.35
N GLU A 77 4.77 -3.84 -0.45
CA GLU A 77 3.69 -3.01 -0.97
C GLU A 77 2.66 -2.76 0.14
N VAL A 78 2.20 -1.52 0.26
CA VAL A 78 1.30 -1.08 1.31
C VAL A 78 0.09 -0.38 0.71
N ASP A 79 -1.07 -1.01 0.89
CA ASP A 79 -2.35 -0.48 0.48
C ASP A 79 -3.14 0.04 1.71
N SER A 80 -3.80 1.18 1.54
CA SER A 80 -4.62 1.78 2.60
C SER A 80 -6.07 1.88 2.17
N TRP A 81 -6.93 1.09 2.83
CA TRP A 81 -8.39 1.19 2.71
C TRP A 81 -8.99 2.11 3.77
N LEU A 82 -8.16 2.83 4.52
CA LEU A 82 -8.59 3.74 5.58
C LEU A 82 -9.44 4.91 5.07
N GLY A 83 -9.23 5.32 3.81
CA GLY A 83 -9.99 6.40 3.18
C GLY A 83 -11.37 5.98 2.66
N PHE A 84 -11.69 4.68 2.65
CA PHE A 84 -12.97 4.19 2.18
C PHE A 84 -14.04 4.27 3.28
N ASN A 85 -15.19 4.86 2.94
CA ASN A 85 -16.30 5.07 3.86
C ASN A 85 -17.22 3.85 3.99
N PHE A 86 -16.68 2.67 4.29
CA PHE A 86 -17.46 1.43 4.36
C PHE A 86 -18.56 1.44 5.43
N HIS A 87 -18.37 2.22 6.50
CA HIS A 87 -19.38 2.42 7.54
C HIS A 87 -20.65 3.12 7.02
N GLN A 88 -20.60 3.76 5.84
CA GLN A 88 -21.75 4.39 5.19
C GLN A 88 -22.50 3.43 4.26
N LEU A 89 -21.98 2.22 4.03
CA LEU A 89 -22.61 1.22 3.20
C LEU A 89 -23.80 0.60 3.96
N ASP A 90 -25.00 1.03 3.65
CA ASP A 90 -26.23 0.50 4.25
C ASP A 90 -27.25 0.17 3.14
N PHE A 91 -27.58 -1.12 3.03
CA PHE A 91 -28.61 -1.61 2.10
C PHE A 91 -30.03 -1.67 2.73
N GLY A 92 -30.21 -1.09 3.92
CA GLY A 92 -31.45 -1.06 4.69
C GLY A 92 -31.42 -1.87 6.00
N THR A 93 -30.24 -2.36 6.40
CA THR A 93 -30.06 -3.22 7.59
C THR A 93 -28.94 -2.74 8.52
N GLY A 94 -28.44 -1.53 8.31
CA GLY A 94 -27.29 -0.97 9.02
C GLY A 94 -25.96 -1.25 8.31
N ALA A 95 -24.90 -0.64 8.85
CA ALA A 95 -23.54 -0.73 8.34
C ALA A 95 -22.97 -2.16 8.44
N PRO A 96 -21.92 -2.50 7.66
CA PRO A 96 -21.31 -3.82 7.70
C PRO A 96 -20.70 -4.10 9.08
N ALA A 97 -20.88 -5.32 9.58
CA ALA A 97 -20.30 -5.76 10.84
C ALA A 97 -18.79 -6.01 10.75
N ALA A 98 -18.30 -6.34 9.55
CA ALA A 98 -16.89 -6.55 9.25
C ALA A 98 -16.61 -6.26 7.78
N LEU A 99 -15.37 -5.85 7.50
CA LEU A 99 -14.79 -5.79 6.18
C LEU A 99 -13.48 -6.56 6.22
N LEU A 100 -13.37 -7.57 5.36
CA LEU A 100 -12.19 -8.42 5.26
C LEU A 100 -11.67 -8.35 3.82
N PRO A 101 -10.36 -8.19 3.62
CA PRO A 101 -9.80 -8.36 2.30
C PRO A 101 -9.93 -9.80 1.81
N PRO A 102 -9.86 -10.01 0.48
CA PRO A 102 -9.64 -11.33 -0.07
C PRO A 102 -8.25 -11.87 0.31
N ASP A 103 -7.91 -13.05 -0.21
CA ASP A 103 -6.55 -13.59 -0.10
C ASP A 103 -5.49 -12.57 -0.58
N LEU A 104 -4.33 -12.56 0.08
CA LEU A 104 -3.20 -11.69 -0.26
C LEU A 104 -2.17 -12.54 -1.02
N PRO A 105 -2.19 -12.53 -2.37
CA PRO A 105 -1.50 -13.54 -3.16
C PRO A 105 -0.01 -13.28 -3.36
N VAL A 106 0.53 -12.20 -2.81
CA VAL A 106 1.93 -11.78 -2.98
C VAL A 106 2.55 -11.51 -1.61
N GLU A 107 3.65 -12.18 -1.31
CA GLU A 107 4.38 -11.95 -0.06
C GLU A 107 4.97 -10.55 -0.01
N GLY A 108 4.86 -9.89 1.15
CA GLY A 108 5.25 -8.49 1.35
C GLY A 108 4.12 -7.50 1.08
N LEU A 109 2.93 -7.95 0.65
CA LEU A 109 1.73 -7.10 0.53
C LEU A 109 1.10 -6.88 1.92
N MET A 110 0.80 -5.63 2.21
CA MET A 110 0.21 -5.17 3.46
C MET A 110 -1.03 -4.33 3.18
N LEU A 111 -2.09 -4.54 3.94
CA LEU A 111 -3.35 -3.82 3.79
C LEU A 111 -3.85 -3.30 5.13
N PHE A 112 -4.00 -1.97 5.21
CA PHE A 112 -4.60 -1.29 6.35
C PHE A 112 -6.11 -1.11 6.16
N VAL A 113 -6.89 -1.62 7.12
CA VAL A 113 -8.35 -1.60 7.10
C VAL A 113 -8.88 -0.93 8.38
N PRO A 114 -9.95 -0.10 8.32
CA PRO A 114 -10.59 0.41 9.53
C PRO A 114 -11.10 -0.73 10.41
N SER A 115 -10.71 -0.72 11.69
CA SER A 115 -11.18 -1.74 12.63
C SER A 115 -12.64 -1.50 13.03
N HIS A 116 -13.42 -2.58 13.09
CA HIS A 116 -14.81 -2.54 13.57
C HIS A 116 -14.91 -2.60 15.11
N GLN A 117 -13.78 -2.58 15.83
CA GLN A 117 -13.77 -2.58 17.29
C GLN A 117 -14.39 -1.31 17.88
N ALA A 118 -15.06 -1.44 19.02
CA ALA A 118 -15.78 -0.33 19.67
C ALA A 118 -14.91 0.89 20.04
N LYS A 119 -13.59 0.68 20.23
CA LYS A 119 -12.63 1.74 20.53
C LYS A 119 -12.08 2.42 19.26
N GLY A 120 -12.50 1.98 18.07
CA GLY A 120 -11.83 2.26 16.81
C GLY A 120 -10.47 1.55 16.73
N GLY A 121 -9.79 1.73 15.60
CA GLY A 121 -8.47 1.17 15.38
C GLY A 121 -8.20 0.91 13.91
N VAL A 122 -7.06 0.29 13.65
CA VAL A 122 -6.66 -0.17 12.32
C VAL A 122 -6.28 -1.64 12.43
N ASP A 123 -6.87 -2.46 11.57
CA ASP A 123 -6.47 -3.85 11.38
C ASP A 123 -5.49 -3.92 10.21
N LEU A 124 -4.38 -4.62 10.39
CA LEU A 124 -3.37 -4.87 9.36
C LEU A 124 -3.47 -6.32 8.89
N PHE A 125 -3.75 -6.51 7.60
CA PHE A 125 -3.64 -7.80 6.93
C PHE A 125 -2.33 -7.83 6.15
N MET A 126 -1.56 -8.90 6.25
CA MET A 126 -0.28 -8.99 5.53
C MET A 126 0.02 -10.42 5.09
N ALA A 127 0.66 -10.55 3.94
CA ALA A 127 1.25 -11.80 3.47
C ALA A 127 2.72 -11.86 3.88
N VAL A 128 3.07 -12.84 4.70
CA VAL A 128 4.43 -13.04 5.23
C VAL A 128 4.84 -14.48 4.98
N ALA A 129 6.05 -14.69 4.45
CA ALA A 129 6.58 -16.04 4.27
C ALA A 129 6.72 -16.76 5.63
N ASP A 130 6.48 -18.07 5.65
CA ASP A 130 6.57 -18.88 6.88
C ASP A 130 7.93 -18.75 7.58
N GLU A 131 9.01 -18.62 6.81
CA GLU A 131 10.36 -18.41 7.31
C GLU A 131 10.56 -17.06 8.02
N HIS A 132 9.81 -16.03 7.64
CA HIS A 132 9.85 -14.70 8.24
C HIS A 132 8.91 -14.54 9.43
N LEU A 133 7.90 -15.40 9.55
CA LEU A 133 6.83 -15.26 10.56
C LEU A 133 7.34 -15.23 12.00
N THR A 134 8.37 -16.03 12.31
CA THR A 134 8.96 -16.05 13.66
C THR A 134 9.65 -14.74 13.98
N GLY A 135 10.42 -14.19 13.04
CA GLY A 135 11.10 -12.90 13.21
C GLY A 135 10.10 -11.75 13.31
N PHE A 136 9.07 -11.74 12.46
CA PHE A 136 8.02 -10.72 12.49
C PHE A 136 7.32 -10.66 13.86
N LYS A 137 6.94 -11.80 14.43
CA LYS A 137 6.30 -11.87 15.76
C LYS A 137 7.16 -11.31 16.90
N GLN A 138 8.48 -11.32 16.75
CA GLN A 138 9.40 -10.78 17.75
C GLN A 138 9.47 -9.25 17.70
N ILE A 139 9.28 -8.65 16.53
CA ILE A 139 9.47 -7.20 16.31
C ILE A 139 8.16 -6.41 16.21
N CYS A 140 7.03 -7.05 15.87
CA CYS A 140 5.78 -6.35 15.53
C CYS A 140 5.09 -5.62 16.69
N TYR A 141 5.55 -5.83 17.93
CA TYR A 141 5.06 -5.13 19.12
C TYR A 141 6.10 -4.18 19.74
N SER A 142 7.27 -4.00 19.09
CA SER A 142 8.26 -3.01 19.54
C SER A 142 7.84 -1.62 19.07
N LEU A 143 7.82 -0.67 20.01
CA LEU A 143 7.48 0.74 19.80
C LEU A 143 8.58 1.66 20.36
N ASP A 144 9.77 1.10 20.60
CA ASP A 144 10.89 1.75 21.28
C ASP A 144 11.55 2.87 20.45
#